data_AF-A0A924H7U0-F1
#
_entry.id   AF-A0A924H7U0-F1
#
_cell.length_a   1.000
_cell.length_b   1.000
_cell.length_c   1.000
_cell.angle_alpha   90.00
_cell.angle_beta   90.00
_cell.angle_gamma   90.00
#
_symmetry.space_group_name_H-M   'P 1'
#
loop_
_entity.id
_entity.type
_entity.pdbx_description
1 polymer ?
#
loop_
_entity_poly.entity_id
_entity_poly.type
_entity_poly.pdbx_seq_one_letter_code
_entity_poly.pdbx_strand_id
1 'polypeptide(L)'
;MNKEELILIDLFCQHHGIEVNFISALKEYGMIEIIIIEEKQYFSLNQLSAIEKIIRLHNDLEINLEGIDVIMNLLDQIDDFKSQLVITQNKLDFFEKQYFSLKEIP
;
A
#
# COMPACT_ATOMS: atom_id res chain seq x y z
N MET A 1 0.46 -17.59 -14.75
CA MET A 1 0.26 -18.08 -13.37
C MET A 1 1.16 -17.24 -12.48
N ASN A 2 0.59 -16.34 -11.68
CA ASN A 2 1.37 -15.54 -10.75
C ASN A 2 1.84 -16.49 -9.64
N LYS A 3 3.16 -16.64 -9.46
CA LYS A 3 3.66 -17.26 -8.23
C LYS A 3 3.37 -16.23 -7.15
N GLU A 4 2.31 -16.44 -6.37
CA GLU A 4 2.11 -15.65 -5.16
C GLU A 4 3.26 -16.02 -4.22
N GLU A 5 4.25 -15.13 -4.16
CA GLU A 5 5.33 -15.24 -3.19
C GLU A 5 4.71 -15.00 -1.81
N LEU A 6 4.77 -16.03 -0.97
CA LEU A 6 4.18 -16.03 0.37
C LEU A 6 5.26 -15.79 1.42
N ILE A 7 4.93 -14.97 2.41
CA ILE A 7 5.80 -14.69 3.56
C ILE A 7 5.20 -15.36 4.78
N LEU A 8 6.00 -16.16 5.48
CA LEU A 8 5.61 -16.80 6.74
C LEU A 8 5.51 -15.73 7.84
N ILE A 9 4.35 -15.65 8.49
CA ILE A 9 4.07 -14.63 9.52
C ILE A 9 5.01 -14.76 10.71
N ASP A 10 5.28 -15.97 11.20
CA ASP A 10 6.15 -16.16 12.35
C ASP A 10 7.57 -15.61 12.11
N LEU A 11 8.12 -15.86 10.92
CA LEU A 11 9.45 -15.36 10.53
C LEU A 11 9.44 -13.85 10.38
N PHE A 12 8.38 -13.31 9.78
CA PHE A 12 8.20 -11.87 9.60
C PHE A 12 8.11 -11.15 10.95
N CYS A 13 7.27 -11.64 11.86
CA CYS A 13 7.14 -11.11 13.22
C CYS A 13 8.47 -11.11 13.97
N GLN A 14 9.24 -12.20 13.87
CA GLN A 14 10.57 -12.30 14.48
C GLN A 14 11.54 -11.26 13.92
N HIS A 15 11.54 -11.05 12.60
CA HIS A 15 12.45 -10.09 11.95
C HIS A 15 12.12 -8.63 12.30
N HIS A 16 10.83 -8.30 12.39
CA HIS A 16 10.37 -6.93 12.66
C HIS A 16 10.12 -6.63 14.14
N GLY A 17 10.28 -7.62 15.03
CA GLY A 17 10.10 -7.45 16.47
C GLY A 17 8.66 -7.12 16.87
N ILE A 18 7.67 -7.68 16.16
CA ILE A 18 6.25 -7.48 16.43
C ILE A 18 5.59 -8.76 16.91
N GLU A 19 4.46 -8.63 17.62
CA GLU A 19 3.70 -9.78 18.10
C GLU A 19 2.80 -10.37 17.00
N VAL A 20 2.67 -11.70 16.96
CA VAL A 20 1.74 -12.40 16.05
C VAL A 20 0.28 -11.97 16.30
N ASN A 21 -0.04 -11.59 17.53
CA ASN A 21 -1.35 -11.05 17.89
C ASN A 21 -1.64 -9.72 17.17
N PHE A 22 -0.63 -8.88 16.95
CA PHE A 22 -0.80 -7.65 16.17
C PHE A 22 -1.18 -7.96 14.73
N ILE A 23 -0.50 -8.91 14.08
CA ILE A 23 -0.85 -9.37 12.72
C ILE A 23 -2.25 -9.99 12.68
N SER A 24 -2.64 -10.73 13.72
CA SER A 24 -4.01 -11.26 13.84
C SER A 24 -5.04 -10.14 13.94
N ALA A 25 -4.75 -9.10 14.72
CA ALA A 25 -5.62 -7.92 14.83
C ALA A 25 -5.75 -7.19 13.47
N LEU A 26 -4.66 -7.02 12.73
CA LEU A 26 -4.71 -6.43 11.38
C LEU A 26 -5.64 -7.20 10.44
N LYS A 27 -5.65 -8.54 10.53
CA LYS A 27 -6.60 -9.37 9.78
C LYS A 27 -8.04 -9.13 10.21
N GLU A 28 -8.29 -9.05 11.52
CA GLU A 28 -9.64 -8.81 12.06
C GLU A 28 -10.20 -7.43 11.66
N TYR A 29 -9.34 -6.42 11.57
CA TYR A 29 -9.69 -5.10 11.03
C TYR A 29 -9.81 -5.09 9.50
N GLY A 30 -9.53 -6.21 8.81
CA GLY A 30 -9.61 -6.31 7.35
C GLY A 30 -8.48 -5.58 6.61
N MET A 31 -7.41 -5.18 7.31
CA MET A 31 -6.28 -4.46 6.71
C MET A 31 -5.34 -5.39 5.94
N ILE A 32 -5.35 -6.68 6.26
CA ILE A 32 -4.51 -7.69 5.63
C ILE A 32 -5.28 -9.00 5.41
N GLU A 33 -4.83 -9.77 4.44
CA GLU A 33 -5.29 -11.13 4.19
C GLU A 33 -4.23 -12.15 4.63
N ILE A 34 -4.69 -13.17 5.37
CA ILE A 34 -3.86 -14.27 5.86
C ILE A 34 -4.33 -15.58 5.23
N ILE A 35 -3.38 -16.32 4.66
CA ILE A 35 -3.55 -17.64 4.07
C ILE A 35 -2.98 -18.67 5.04
N ILE A 36 -3.68 -19.80 5.23
CA ILE A 36 -3.22 -20.90 6.10
C ILE A 36 -2.85 -22.10 5.25
N ILE A 37 -1.61 -22.58 5.39
CA ILE A 37 -1.10 -23.77 4.69
C ILE A 37 -0.37 -24.63 5.71
N GLU A 38 -0.77 -25.90 5.86
CA GLU A 38 -0.16 -26.85 6.80
C GLU A 38 -0.04 -26.25 8.22
N GLU A 39 -1.13 -25.68 8.72
CA GLU A 39 -1.24 -25.02 10.04
C GLU A 39 -0.37 -23.76 10.23
N LYS A 40 0.37 -23.33 9.21
CA LYS A 40 1.16 -22.10 9.23
C LYS A 40 0.45 -20.96 8.54
N GLN A 41 0.65 -19.75 9.06
CA GLN A 41 0.03 -18.54 8.54
C GLN A 41 0.98 -17.76 7.64
N TYR A 42 0.46 -17.30 6.51
CA TYR A 42 1.20 -16.55 5.50
C TYR A 42 0.43 -15.32 5.04
N PHE A 43 1.14 -14.32 4.54
CA PHE A 43 0.55 -13.26 3.73
C PHE A 43 1.29 -13.15 2.39
N SER A 44 0.64 -12.55 1.40
CA SER A 44 1.23 -12.34 0.08
C SER A 44 2.29 -11.24 0.13
N LEU A 45 3.41 -11.42 -0.58
CA LEU A 45 4.45 -10.40 -0.75
C LEU A 45 3.89 -9.04 -1.22
N ASN A 46 2.79 -9.05 -1.98
CA ASN A 46 2.12 -7.83 -2.43
C ASN A 46 1.65 -6.93 -1.27
N GLN A 47 1.37 -7.52 -0.10
CA GLN A 47 0.93 -6.80 1.09
C GLN A 47 2.11 -6.29 1.94
N LEU A 48 3.34 -6.75 1.69
CA LEU A 48 4.52 -6.46 2.52
C LEU A 48 4.70 -4.94 2.73
N SER A 49 4.66 -4.16 1.66
CA SER A 49 4.85 -2.70 1.72
C SER A 49 3.80 -2.01 2.59
N ALA A 50 2.54 -2.45 2.52
CA ALA A 50 1.46 -1.91 3.36
C ALA A 50 1.67 -2.27 4.83
N ILE A 51 2.00 -3.53 5.11
CA ILE A 51 2.26 -4.02 6.48
C ILE A 51 3.45 -3.30 7.10
N GLU A 52 4.54 -3.08 6.36
CA GLU A 52 5.70 -2.32 6.85
C GLU A 52 5.38 -0.86 7.16
N LYS A 53 4.47 -0.22 6.40
CA LYS A 53 3.97 1.13 6.74
C LYS A 53 3.19 1.08 8.06
N ILE A 54 2.27 0.13 8.20
CA ILE A 54 1.46 -0.06 9.41
C ILE A 54 2.36 -0.27 10.64
N ILE A 55 3.38 -1.13 10.53
CA ILE A 55 4.33 -1.40 11.61
C ILE A 55 5.07 -0.13 12.02
N ARG A 56 5.54 0.69 11.06
CA ARG A 56 6.19 1.96 11.38
C ARG A 56 5.24 2.93 12.08
N LEU A 57 3.99 3.04 11.62
CA LEU A 57 2.98 3.88 12.29
C LEU A 57 2.74 3.42 13.73
N HIS A 58 2.71 2.11 13.97
CA HIS A 58 2.49 1.55 15.30
C HIS A 58 3.71 1.71 16.21
N ASN A 59 4.90 1.28 15.76
CA ASN A 59 6.09 1.21 16.59
C ASN A 59 6.79 2.56 16.76
N ASP A 60 6.83 3.39 15.71
CA ASP A 60 7.60 4.64 15.73
C ASP A 60 6.75 5.82 16.21
N LEU A 61 5.45 5.79 15.93
CA LEU A 61 4.52 6.89 16.21
C LEU A 61 3.45 6.55 17.26
N GLU A 62 3.49 5.34 17.83
CA GLU A 62 2.58 4.85 18.87
C GLU A 62 1.09 4.98 18.49
N ILE A 63 0.77 4.82 17.21
CA ILE A 63 -0.60 4.95 16.70
C ILE A 63 -1.35 3.63 16.91
N ASN A 64 -2.59 3.74 17.39
CA ASN A 64 -3.50 2.61 17.54
C ASN A 64 -4.09 2.13 16.20
N LEU A 65 -4.75 0.98 16.20
CA LEU A 65 -5.31 0.38 14.99
C LEU A 65 -6.36 1.27 14.32
N GLU A 66 -7.21 1.95 15.10
CA GLU A 66 -8.20 2.88 14.55
C GLU A 66 -7.55 4.09 13.87
N GLY A 67 -6.47 4.62 14.46
CA GLY A 67 -5.70 5.71 13.86
C GLY A 67 -4.99 5.27 12.59
N ILE A 68 -4.44 4.06 12.58
CA ILE A 68 -3.80 3.46 11.40
C ILE A 68 -4.81 3.30 10.26
N ASP A 69 -6.03 2.80 10.53
CA ASP A 69 -7.08 2.64 9.51
C ASP A 69 -7.38 3.97 8.80
N VAL A 70 -7.60 5.02 9.60
CA VAL A 70 -7.87 6.37 9.07
C VAL A 70 -6.68 6.89 8.26
N ILE A 71 -5.46 6.73 8.76
CA ILE A 71 -4.25 7.20 8.07
C ILE A 71 -4.05 6.46 6.75
N MET A 72 -4.23 5.14 6.71
CA MET A 72 -4.09 4.34 5.49
C MET A 72 -5.11 4.79 4.43
N ASN A 73 -6.38 4.98 4.82
CA ASN A 73 -7.40 5.53 3.93
C ASN A 73 -7.05 6.92 3.39
N LEU A 74 -6.45 7.78 4.21
CA LEU A 74 -6.02 9.12 3.78
C LEU A 74 -4.82 9.05 2.83
N LEU A 75 -3.87 8.15 3.08
CA LEU A 75 -2.72 7.93 2.19
C LEU A 75 -3.19 7.44 0.82
N ASP A 76 -4.15 6.51 0.78
CA ASP A 76 -4.72 6.02 -0.48
C ASP A 76 -5.42 7.12 -1.28
N GLN A 77 -6.19 7.99 -0.60
CA GLN A 77 -6.80 9.16 -1.25
C GLN A 77 -5.74 10.14 -1.79
N ILE A 78 -4.66 10.37 -1.05
CA ILE A 78 -3.56 11.23 -1.50
C ILE A 78 -2.89 10.64 -2.75
N ASP A 79 -2.66 9.33 -2.77
CA ASP A 79 -2.02 8.67 -3.91
C ASP A 79 -2.93 8.65 -5.14
N ASP A 80 -4.24 8.49 -4.96
CA ASP A 80 -5.23 8.65 -6.05
C ASP A 80 -5.23 10.08 -6.61
N PHE A 81 -5.27 11.10 -5.74
CA PHE A 81 -5.21 12.49 -6.19
C PHE A 81 -3.91 12.83 -6.92
N LYS A 82 -2.76 12.32 -6.46
CA LYS A 82 -1.48 12.47 -7.17
C LYS A 82 -1.54 11.82 -8.56
N SER A 83 -2.12 10.63 -8.67
CA SER A 83 -2.29 9.94 -9.95
C SER A 83 -3.15 10.77 -10.90
N GLN A 84 -4.29 11.29 -10.43
CA GLN A 84 -5.16 12.16 -11.23
C GLN A 84 -4.45 13.44 -11.69
N LEU A 85 -3.64 14.06 -10.82
CA LEU A 85 -2.83 15.23 -11.18
C LEU A 85 -1.83 14.91 -12.29
N VAL A 86 -1.11 13.80 -12.20
CA VAL A 86 -0.16 13.36 -13.25
C VAL A 86 -0.91 13.13 -14.57
N ILE A 87 -2.05 12.44 -14.55
CA ILE A 87 -2.87 12.21 -15.74
C ILE A 87 -3.33 13.53 -16.35
N THR A 88 -3.72 14.49 -15.51
CA THR A 88 -4.21 15.80 -15.93
C THR A 88 -3.09 16.63 -16.54
N GLN A 89 -1.91 16.66 -15.92
CA GLN A 89 -0.73 17.34 -16.45
C GLN A 89 -0.31 16.74 -17.80
N ASN A 90 -0.28 15.42 -17.92
CA ASN A 90 0.06 14.75 -19.18
C ASN A 90 -0.92 15.11 -20.32
N LYS A 91 -2.22 15.26 -20.00
CA LYS A 91 -3.22 15.72 -20.98
C LYS A 91 -3.00 17.17 -21.38
N LEU A 92 -2.71 18.04 -20.40
CA LEU A 92 -2.43 19.45 -20.66
C LEU A 92 -1.22 19.59 -21.58
N ASP A 93 -0.11 18.93 -21.25
CA ASP A 93 1.13 18.93 -22.04
C ASP A 93 0.89 18.43 -23.48
N PHE A 94 0.03 17.42 -23.65
CA PHE A 94 -0.35 16.93 -24.97
C PHE A 94 -1.08 17.99 -25.80
N PHE A 95 -2.08 18.65 -25.22
CA PHE A 95 -2.84 19.68 -25.93
C PHE A 95 -2.02 20.94 -26.21
N GLU A 96 -1.15 21.35 -25.29
CA GLU A 96 -0.24 22.46 -25.50
C GLU A 96 0.68 22.18 -26.70
N LYS A 97 1.32 20.99 -26.74
CA LYS A 97 2.15 20.58 -27.87
C LYS A 97 1.37 20.58 -29.20
N GLN A 98 0.14 20.06 -29.21
CA GLN A 98 -0.69 20.06 -30.40
C GLN A 98 -1.03 21.49 -30.87
N TYR A 99 -1.37 22.39 -29.94
CA TYR A 99 -1.70 23.78 -30.24
C TYR A 99 -0.51 24.53 -30.85
N PHE A 100 0.70 24.35 -30.32
CA PHE A 100 1.91 24.98 -30.86
C PHE A 100 2.27 24.42 -32.24
N SER A 101 2.15 23.11 -32.47
CA SER A 101 2.37 22.50 -33.79
C SER A 101 1.39 22.98 -34.86
N LEU A 102 0.16 23.36 -34.49
CA LEU A 102 -0.84 23.92 -35.42
C LEU A 102 -0.58 25.39 -35.77
N LYS A 103 0.15 26.12 -34.93
CA LYS A 103 0.53 27.52 -35.17
C LYS A 103 1.80 27.67 -36.02
N GLU A 104 2.58 26.61 -36.21
CA GLU A 104 3.78 26.58 -37.07
C GLU A 104 3.50 26.09 -38.50
N ILE A 105 2.25 26.19 -38.98
CA ILE A 105 1.96 26.00 -40.41
C ILE A 105 2.10 27.37 -41.10
N PRO A 106 2.99 27.51 -42.11
CA PRO A 106 3.15 28.75 -42.85
C PRO A 106 1.89 29.17 -43.62
#